data_AF-A0A9D2BFA3-F1
#
_entry.id   AF-A0A9D2BFA3-F1
#
_cell.length_a   1.000
_cell.length_b   1.000
_cell.length_c   1.000
_cell.angle_alpha   90.00
_cell.angle_beta   90.00
_cell.angle_gamma   90.00
#
_symmetry.space_group_name_H-M   'P 1'
#
loop_
_entity.id
_entity.type
_entity.pdbx_description
1 polymer ?
#
loop_
_entity_poly.entity_id
_entity_poly.type
_entity_poly.pdbx_seq_one_letter_code
_entity_poly.pdbx_strand_id
1 'polypeptide(L)'
;MNHWKSTLAVIGIGQLISILTSTIVGFSIIFWISNEFKSPTALSLAILAGFLPQFVLGLFAGVYVDRWNRKKTMFYSDLFIAFCTLCLFIVITKGYKDL
;
A
#
# COMPACT_ATOMS: atom_id res chain seq x y z
N MET A 1 -8.67 18.02 -30.71
CA MET A 1 -8.90 18.85 -29.49
C MET A 1 -8.57 18.02 -28.25
N ASN A 2 -7.41 18.27 -27.63
CA ASN A 2 -7.03 17.90 -26.25
C ASN A 2 -7.19 16.44 -25.76
N HIS A 3 -6.51 15.47 -26.40
CA HIS A 3 -6.39 14.09 -25.90
C HIS A 3 -5.87 14.00 -24.45
N TRP A 4 -5.01 14.95 -24.06
CA TRP A 4 -4.45 15.04 -22.70
C TRP A 4 -5.51 15.16 -21.61
N LYS A 5 -6.64 15.84 -21.87
CA LYS A 5 -7.74 15.98 -20.88
C LYS A 5 -8.45 14.65 -20.66
N SER A 6 -8.68 13.89 -21.73
CA SER A 6 -9.31 12.56 -21.64
C SER A 6 -8.38 11.55 -20.96
N THR A 7 -7.08 11.57 -21.28
CA THR A 7 -6.08 10.71 -20.60
C THR A 7 -6.00 11.02 -19.10
N LEU A 8 -5.97 12.30 -18.70
CA LEU A 8 -5.99 12.70 -17.30
C LEU A 8 -7.30 12.29 -16.60
N ALA A 9 -8.44 12.39 -17.28
CA ALA A 9 -9.71 11.95 -16.72
C ALA A 9 -9.72 10.44 -16.46
N VAL A 10 -9.23 9.62 -17.40
CA VAL A 10 -9.14 8.17 -17.25
C VAL A 10 -8.16 7.78 -16.12
N ILE A 11 -6.97 8.37 -16.09
CA ILE A 11 -5.99 8.13 -15.02
C ILE A 11 -6.55 8.58 -13.67
N GLY A 12 -7.18 9.75 -13.62
CA GLY A 12 -7.78 10.30 -12.40
C GLY A 12 -8.88 9.43 -11.84
N ILE A 13 -9.82 8.98 -12.68
CA ILE A 13 -10.90 8.07 -12.26
C ILE A 13 -10.33 6.73 -11.79
N GLY A 14 -9.37 6.15 -12.53
CA GLY A 14 -8.70 4.93 -12.14
C GLY A 14 -8.00 5.05 -10.78
N GLN A 15 -7.35 6.18 -10.52
CA GLN A 15 -6.75 6.45 -9.21
C GLN A 15 -7.79 6.64 -8.11
N LEU A 16 -8.85 7.40 -8.35
CA LEU A 16 -9.92 7.59 -7.36
C LEU A 16 -10.53 6.25 -6.94
N ILE A 17 -10.82 5.37 -7.90
CA ILE A 17 -11.35 4.04 -7.63
C ILE A 17 -10.33 3.20 -6.85
N SER A 18 -9.06 3.22 -7.25
CA SER A 18 -7.99 2.45 -6.58
C SER A 18 -7.76 2.91 -5.14
N ILE A 19 -7.78 4.21 -4.88
CA ILE A 19 -7.65 4.77 -3.53
C ILE A 19 -8.88 4.39 -2.70
N LEU A 20 -10.08 4.51 -3.26
CA LEU A 20 -11.33 4.21 -2.56
C LEU A 20 -11.43 2.73 -2.15
N THR A 21 -11.08 1.79 -3.04
CA THR A 21 -11.07 0.37 -2.67
C THR A 21 -10.01 0.06 -1.61
N SER A 22 -8.83 0.67 -1.71
CA SER A 22 -7.76 0.49 -0.72
C SER A 22 -8.16 1.00 0.68
N THR A 23 -8.84 2.15 0.77
CA THR A 23 -9.30 2.69 2.06
C THR A 23 -10.41 1.83 2.67
N ILE A 24 -11.32 1.28 1.85
CA ILE A 24 -12.34 0.33 2.32
C ILE A 24 -11.69 -0.92 2.90
N VAL A 25 -10.70 -1.52 2.22
CA VAL A 25 -9.98 -2.70 2.73
C VAL A 25 -9.27 -2.38 4.05
N GLY A 26 -8.59 -1.24 4.13
CA GLY A 26 -7.96 -0.78 5.38
C GLY A 26 -8.96 -0.62 6.52
N PHE A 27 -10.12 -0.03 6.25
CA PHE A 27 -11.21 0.10 7.22
C PHE A 27 -11.75 -1.26 7.66
N SER A 28 -11.97 -2.20 6.73
CA SER A 28 -12.44 -3.55 7.05
C SER A 28 -11.48 -4.31 7.96
N ILE A 29 -10.17 -4.19 7.76
CA ILE A 29 -9.16 -4.82 8.62
C ILE A 29 -9.23 -4.25 10.04
N ILE A 30 -9.28 -2.91 10.18
CA ILE A 30 -9.37 -2.23 11.47
C ILE A 30 -10.67 -2.63 12.19
N PHE A 31 -11.80 -2.67 11.47
CA PHE A 31 -13.09 -3.09 12.01
C PHE A 31 -13.06 -4.55 12.50
N TRP A 32 -12.44 -5.45 11.73
CA TRP A 32 -12.28 -6.85 12.11
C TRP A 32 -11.43 -7.02 13.37
N ILE A 33 -10.28 -6.34 13.46
CA ILE A 33 -9.41 -6.36 14.65
C ILE A 33 -10.17 -5.81 15.88
N SER A 34 -10.94 -4.74 15.70
CA SER A 34 -11.74 -4.17 16.76
C SER A 34 -12.80 -5.14 17.30
N ASN A 35 -13.40 -5.96 16.44
CA ASN A 35 -14.41 -6.94 16.82
C ASN A 35 -13.81 -8.18 17.50
N GLU A 36 -12.68 -8.68 16.98
CA GLU A 36 -12.02 -9.91 17.45
C GLU A 36 -11.36 -9.72 18.82
N PHE A 37 -10.53 -8.67 18.97
CA PHE A 37 -9.69 -8.52 20.16
C PHE A 37 -10.38 -7.74 21.29
N LYS A 38 -11.43 -6.96 21.00
CA LYS A 38 -12.14 -6.05 21.93
C LYS A 38 -11.24 -5.18 22.81
N SER A 39 -9.97 -5.03 22.43
CA SER A 39 -8.93 -4.38 23.22
C SER A 39 -8.39 -3.16 22.46
N PRO A 40 -8.40 -1.96 23.08
CA PRO A 40 -7.89 -0.73 22.46
C PRO A 40 -6.41 -0.79 22.10
N THR A 41 -5.62 -1.59 22.82
CA THR A 41 -4.17 -1.69 22.63
C THR A 41 -3.79 -2.49 21.38
N ALA A 42 -4.54 -3.55 21.07
CA ALA A 42 -4.33 -4.33 19.85
C ALA A 42 -4.68 -3.50 18.60
N LEU A 43 -5.75 -2.70 18.69
CA LEU A 43 -6.17 -1.81 17.63
C LEU A 43 -5.15 -0.71 17.35
N SER A 44 -4.64 -0.04 18.40
CA SER A 44 -3.65 1.03 18.24
C SER A 44 -2.32 0.51 17.69
N LEU A 45 -1.90 -0.68 18.10
CA LEU A 45 -0.68 -1.32 17.57
C LEU A 45 -0.83 -1.68 16.08
N ALA A 46 -1.99 -2.21 15.67
CA ALA A 46 -2.27 -2.51 14.26
C ALA A 46 -2.26 -1.26 13.38
N ILE A 47 -2.88 -0.17 13.85
CA ILE A 47 -2.85 1.12 13.17
C ILE A 47 -1.41 1.64 13.08
N LEU A 48 -0.65 1.61 14.18
CA LEU A 48 0.76 2.02 14.18
C LEU A 48 1.60 1.19 13.19
N ALA A 49 1.41 -0.13 13.14
CA ALA A 49 2.12 -1.00 12.21
C ALA A 49 1.80 -0.67 10.74
N GLY A 50 0.59 -0.21 10.43
CA GLY A 50 0.20 0.24 9.09
C GLY A 50 0.76 1.61 8.71
N PHE A 51 0.73 2.59 9.62
CA PHE A 51 1.14 3.97 9.34
C PHE A 51 2.64 4.22 9.49
N LEU A 52 3.32 3.53 10.41
CA LEU A 52 4.72 3.79 10.73
C LEU A 52 5.65 3.61 9.51
N PRO A 53 5.55 2.55 8.70
CA PRO A 53 6.42 2.39 7.53
C PRO A 53 6.15 3.48 6.50
N GLN A 54 4.87 3.80 6.24
CA GLN A 54 4.46 4.84 5.30
C GLN A 54 5.01 6.22 5.72
N PHE A 55 4.93 6.53 7.01
CA PHE A 55 5.39 7.79 7.56
C PHE A 55 6.92 7.93 7.47
N VAL A 56 7.65 6.92 7.93
CA VAL A 56 9.12 6.91 7.90
C VAL A 56 9.63 7.01 6.47
N LEU A 57 9.11 6.16 5.57
CA LEU A 57 9.51 6.19 4.16
C LEU A 57 9.10 7.49 3.46
N GLY A 58 7.93 8.05 3.79
CA GLY A 58 7.44 9.30 3.21
C GLY A 58 8.35 10.51 3.49
N LEU A 59 8.94 10.60 4.69
CA LEU A 59 9.87 11.67 5.06
C LEU A 59 11.12 11.69 4.16
N PHE A 60 11.62 10.52 3.79
CA PHE A 60 12.82 10.39 2.97
C PHE A 60 12.50 10.40 1.46
N ALA A 61 11.40 9.75 1.07
CA ALA A 61 11.06 9.51 -0.33
C ALA A 61 10.99 10.81 -1.16
N GLY A 62 10.50 11.92 -0.59
CA GLY A 62 10.39 13.19 -1.31
C GLY A 62 11.72 13.74 -1.82
N VAL A 63 12.77 13.70 -0.99
CA VAL A 63 14.10 14.23 -1.35
C VAL A 63 14.80 13.34 -2.38
N TYR A 64 14.61 12.02 -2.30
CA TYR A 64 15.25 11.06 -3.21
C TYR A 64 14.52 10.95 -4.56
N VAL A 65 13.19 10.99 -4.59
CA VAL A 65 12.39 10.91 -5.83
C VAL A 65 12.65 12.10 -6.74
N ASP A 66 12.89 13.29 -6.19
CA ASP A 66 13.17 14.48 -7.00
C ASP A 66 14.53 14.44 -7.71
N ARG A 67 15.49 13.68 -7.16
CA ARG A 67 16.85 13.56 -7.71
C ARG A 67 17.04 12.37 -8.66
N TRP A 68 16.09 11.44 -8.70
CA TRP A 68 16.24 10.18 -9.45
C TRP A 68 15.60 10.21 -10.83
N ASN A 69 16.18 9.44 -11.75
CA ASN A 69 15.61 9.24 -13.08
C ASN A 69 14.29 8.46 -12.99
N ARG A 70 13.17 9.14 -13.26
CA ARG A 70 11.79 8.63 -13.09
C ARG A 70 11.57 7.23 -13.69
N LYS A 71 12.11 6.94 -14.88
CA LYS A 71 12.01 5.61 -15.51
C LYS A 71 12.68 4.50 -14.69
N LYS A 72 13.87 4.75 -14.14
CA LYS A 72 14.59 3.77 -13.34
C LYS A 72 13.90 3.55 -11.99
N THR A 73 13.46 4.64 -11.34
CA THR A 73 12.73 4.56 -10.08
C THR A 73 11.45 3.74 -10.21
N MET A 74 10.67 3.96 -11.27
CA MET A 74 9.44 3.19 -11.52
C MET A 74 9.75 1.68 -11.66
N PHE A 75 10.75 1.32 -12.47
CA PHE A 75 11.13 -0.08 -12.66
C PHE A 75 11.59 -0.76 -11.36
N TYR A 76 12.44 -0.11 -10.56
CA TYR A 76 12.92 -0.69 -9.30
C TYR A 76 11.81 -0.80 -8.26
N SER A 77 10.92 0.19 -8.17
CA SER A 77 9.76 0.14 -7.27
C SER A 77 8.82 -1.01 -7.64
N ASP A 78 8.48 -1.16 -8.92
CA ASP A 78 7.60 -2.24 -9.37
C ASP A 78 8.22 -3.62 -9.10
N LEU A 79 9.54 -3.77 -9.31
CA LEU A 79 10.27 -5.01 -9.03
C LEU A 79 10.35 -5.32 -7.54
N PHE A 80 10.50 -4.29 -6.69
CA PHE A 80 10.50 -4.45 -5.24
C PHE A 80 9.13 -4.87 -4.71
N ILE A 81 8.05 -4.27 -5.22
CA ILE A 81 6.68 -4.66 -4.85
C ILE A 81 6.42 -6.11 -5.26
N ALA A 82 6.78 -6.49 -6.49
CA ALA A 82 6.64 -7.87 -6.97
C ALA A 82 7.42 -8.87 -6.08
N PHE A 83 8.63 -8.50 -5.66
CA PHE A 83 9.43 -9.31 -4.74
C PHE A 83 8.76 -9.47 -3.37
N CYS A 84 8.28 -8.38 -2.76
CA CYS A 84 7.55 -8.42 -1.49
C CYS A 84 6.29 -9.27 -1.57
N THR A 85 5.52 -9.15 -2.66
CA THR A 85 4.33 -10.00 -2.90
C THR A 85 4.71 -11.47 -3.04
N LEU A 86 5.82 -11.78 -3.72
CA LEU A 86 6.32 -13.15 -3.84
C LEU A 86 6.78 -13.71 -2.48
N CYS A 87 7.48 -12.92 -1.66
CA CYS A 87 7.83 -13.29 -0.29
C CYS A 87 6.58 -13.58 0.56
N LEU A 88 5.58 -12.69 0.52
CA LEU A 88 4.31 -12.90 1.21
C LEU A 88 3.60 -14.16 0.73
N PHE A 89 3.58 -14.41 -0.58
CA PHE A 89 3.01 -15.64 -1.14
C PHE A 89 3.72 -16.90 -0.61
N ILE A 90 5.06 -16.89 -0.53
CA ILE A 90 5.82 -18.01 0.05
C ILE A 90 5.51 -18.17 1.55
N VAL A 91 5.44 -17.07 2.29
CA VAL A 91 5.13 -17.09 3.73
C VAL A 91 3.72 -17.63 3.97
N ILE A 92 2.74 -17.22 3.18
CA ILE A 92 1.36 -17.72 3.27
C ILE A 92 1.30 -19.20 2.91
N THR A 93 1.94 -19.63 1.81
CA THR A 93 1.91 -21.03 1.36
C THR A 93 2.66 -21.99 2.28
N LYS A 94 3.73 -21.53 2.95
CA LYS A 94 4.42 -22.31 3.98
C LYS A 94 3.71 -22.25 5.34
N GLY A 95 3.26 -21.06 5.77
CA GLY A 95 2.62 -20.84 7.06
C GLY A 95 1.23 -21.47 7.20
N TYR A 96 0.54 -21.77 6.08
CA TYR A 96 -0.73 -22.52 6.12
C TYR A 96 -0.56 -24.02 6.42
N LYS A 97 0.69 -24.54 6.44
CA LYS A 97 0.95 -25.96 6.76
C LYS A 97 1.24 -26.21 8.25
N ASP A 98 1.48 -25.17 9.04
CA ASP A 98 1.86 -25.27 10.45
C ASP A 98 0.73 -24.83 11.42
N LEU A 99 -0.52 -24.77 10.95
CA LEU A 99 -1.76 -24.58 11.72
C LEU A 99 -2.69 -25.78 11.48
#